data_AF-A0A3M1RQZ1-F1
#
_entry.id   AF-A0A3M1RQZ1-F1
#
_cell.length_a   1.000
_cell.length_b   1.000
_cell.length_c   1.000
_cell.angle_alpha   90.00
_cell.angle_beta   90.00
_cell.angle_gamma   90.00
#
_symmetry.space_group_name_H-M   'P 1'
#
loop_
_entity.id
_entity.type
_entity.pdbx_description
1 polymer ?
#
loop_
_entity_poly.entity_id
_entity_poly.type
_entity_poly.pdbx_seq_one_letter_code
_entity_poly.pdbx_strand_id
1 'polypeptide(L)'
;MKKEKGGLDRRDFIKTSGAVLGGAVLAAASPNIKSAESAGPPKGRPMAMPPKPLPKMPADAKPAVMYGQIHETDMLGNALNALIQTYASSTPYQHKFNDALVKAHLSYIEFLIKNKMIKKYIKFDREFLAPLMKRVVKRVKKKGGTKDDILAYMFEGTECSFQLFEKIYKRPNERLVVCPFREGIKHNAFLGTTLKIEQVCKNFCTPRWEGQAEEGGIKVKVTPGEICSIKVV
;
A
#
# COMPACT_ATOMS: atom_id res chain seq x y z
N MET A 1 -43.56 7.10 -4.92
CA MET A 1 -42.65 5.93 -4.98
C MET A 1 -42.16 5.75 -6.42
N LYS A 2 -40.86 5.95 -6.68
CA LYS A 2 -40.12 5.29 -7.78
C LYS A 2 -38.63 5.26 -7.39
N LYS A 3 -38.08 4.05 -7.26
CA LYS A 3 -36.67 3.72 -7.03
C LYS A 3 -35.96 3.63 -8.38
N GLU A 4 -34.70 4.04 -8.45
CA GLU A 4 -33.57 3.37 -9.14
C GLU A 4 -32.28 4.18 -8.90
N LYS A 5 -31.42 3.79 -7.95
CA LYS A 5 -30.23 2.93 -8.10
C LYS A 5 -29.19 3.44 -9.13
N GLY A 6 -28.52 4.55 -8.80
CA GLY A 6 -27.24 4.94 -9.42
C GLY A 6 -26.09 4.10 -8.89
N GLY A 7 -25.98 2.85 -9.34
CA GLY A 7 -24.82 2.00 -9.13
C GLY A 7 -23.67 2.41 -10.06
N LEU A 8 -22.45 2.47 -9.51
CA LEU A 8 -21.22 2.77 -10.24
C LEU A 8 -21.04 1.80 -11.42
N ASP A 9 -21.13 2.29 -12.66
CA ASP A 9 -20.90 1.46 -13.86
C ASP A 9 -19.43 0.98 -13.94
N ARG A 10 -19.31 -0.32 -14.16
CA ARG A 10 -18.15 -1.21 -13.98
C ARG A 10 -17.04 -1.02 -15.03
N ARG A 11 -17.35 -0.42 -16.18
CA ARG A 11 -16.42 -0.31 -17.32
C ARG A 11 -15.54 0.94 -17.29
N ASP A 12 -15.93 1.96 -16.53
CA ASP A 12 -15.22 3.24 -16.46
C ASP A 12 -14.04 3.26 -15.48
N PHE A 13 -13.99 2.29 -14.57
CA PHE A 13 -13.04 2.26 -13.46
C PHE A 13 -11.68 1.67 -13.88
N ILE A 14 -11.69 0.57 -14.65
CA ILE A 14 -10.50 -0.22 -15.01
C ILE A 14 -9.55 0.54 -15.97
N LYS A 15 -10.06 1.49 -16.77
CA LYS A 15 -9.24 2.20 -17.77
C LYS A 15 -8.30 3.26 -17.21
N THR A 16 -8.32 3.56 -15.90
CA THR A 16 -7.56 4.70 -15.35
C THR A 16 -6.47 4.40 -14.31
N SER A 17 -6.29 3.14 -13.90
CA SER A 17 -5.42 2.81 -12.74
C SER A 17 -4.04 2.24 -13.10
N GLY A 18 -3.70 2.08 -14.38
CA GLY A 18 -2.42 1.52 -14.81
C GLY A 18 -1.32 2.58 -14.97
N ALA A 19 -0.54 2.80 -13.90
CA ALA A 19 0.83 3.35 -13.83
C ALA A 19 0.93 4.01 -12.44
N VAL A 20 1.86 3.68 -11.54
CA VAL A 20 3.32 3.83 -11.68
C VAL A 20 3.98 3.07 -10.52
N LEU A 21 4.99 2.25 -10.81
CA LEU A 21 6.10 1.97 -9.89
C LEU A 21 7.34 1.65 -10.75
N GLY A 22 8.23 2.63 -10.85
CA GLY A 22 9.59 2.43 -11.34
C GLY A 22 10.47 1.94 -10.21
N GLY A 23 11.23 0.87 -10.47
CA GLY A 23 12.19 0.34 -9.50
C GLY A 23 12.56 -1.12 -9.75
N ALA A 24 12.92 -1.49 -10.98
CA ALA A 24 13.57 -2.76 -11.27
C ALA A 24 14.94 -2.47 -11.88
N VAL A 25 15.98 -2.41 -11.04
CA VAL A 25 17.36 -2.64 -11.47
C VAL A 25 18.05 -3.41 -10.34
N LEU A 26 18.21 -4.72 -10.56
CA LEU A 26 19.46 -5.45 -10.34
C LEU A 26 19.21 -6.94 -10.60
N ALA A 27 19.47 -7.36 -11.85
CA ALA A 27 19.79 -8.74 -12.16
C ALA A 27 20.93 -8.70 -13.19
N ALA A 28 22.16 -8.59 -12.69
CA ALA A 28 23.34 -8.95 -13.47
C ALA A 28 23.56 -10.45 -13.31
N ALA A 29 23.75 -11.12 -14.45
CA ALA A 29 23.81 -12.56 -14.60
C ALA A 29 24.94 -13.24 -13.82
N SER A 30 24.70 -14.50 -13.42
CA SER A 30 25.74 -15.52 -13.28
C SER A 30 25.25 -16.81 -13.93
N PRO A 31 25.93 -17.33 -14.97
CA PRO A 31 25.52 -18.53 -15.67
C PRO A 31 26.15 -19.73 -14.98
N ASN A 32 25.47 -20.30 -13.99
CA ASN A 32 25.58 -21.71 -13.57
C ASN A 32 24.89 -21.89 -12.21
N ILE A 33 23.60 -22.19 -12.22
CA ILE A 33 22.94 -22.82 -11.07
C ILE A 33 22.43 -24.17 -11.55
N LYS A 34 23.21 -25.22 -11.27
CA LYS A 34 22.69 -26.58 -11.27
C LYS A 34 21.62 -26.66 -10.18
N SER A 35 20.50 -27.29 -10.51
CA SER A 35 19.42 -27.67 -9.59
C SER A 35 19.99 -28.17 -8.26
N ALA A 36 19.88 -27.38 -7.20
CA ALA A 36 20.25 -27.81 -5.86
C ALA A 36 19.12 -28.68 -5.30
N GLU A 37 19.44 -29.95 -5.06
CA GLU A 37 18.62 -30.84 -4.24
C GLU A 37 18.31 -30.21 -2.88
N SER A 38 17.12 -30.48 -2.36
CA SER A 38 16.57 -29.91 -1.14
C SER A 38 17.43 -30.24 0.08
N ALA A 39 18.36 -29.37 0.42
CA ALA A 39 19.03 -29.38 1.71
C ALA A 39 18.01 -29.05 2.81
N GLY A 40 17.89 -29.92 3.81
CA GLY A 40 17.04 -29.72 4.98
C GLY A 40 17.36 -28.41 5.72
N PRO A 41 16.43 -27.91 6.55
CA PRO A 41 16.58 -26.61 7.19
C PRO A 41 17.83 -26.58 8.10
N PRO A 42 18.68 -25.55 8.01
CA PRO A 42 19.88 -25.45 8.82
C PRO A 42 19.50 -25.31 10.31
N LYS A 43 20.09 -26.16 11.16
CA LYS A 43 19.89 -26.17 12.60
C LYS A 43 20.37 -24.85 13.22
N GLY A 44 19.57 -24.26 14.11
CA GLY A 44 19.95 -23.10 14.92
C GLY A 44 19.25 -21.77 14.64
N ARG A 45 18.21 -21.72 13.79
CA ARG A 45 17.40 -20.49 13.66
C ARG A 45 16.47 -20.32 14.88
N PRO A 46 16.30 -19.09 15.41
CA PRO A 46 15.31 -18.81 16.43
C PRO A 46 13.93 -19.33 15.98
N MET A 47 13.17 -19.92 16.91
CA MET A 47 11.81 -20.36 16.64
C MET A 47 10.98 -19.19 16.09
N ALA A 48 10.21 -19.46 15.03
CA ALA A 48 9.28 -18.50 14.45
C ALA A 48 8.38 -17.94 15.57
N MET A 49 8.38 -16.61 15.75
CA MET A 49 7.42 -16.00 16.65
C MET A 49 6.01 -16.22 16.08
N PRO A 50 5.03 -16.60 16.92
CA PRO A 50 3.66 -16.73 16.46
C PRO A 50 3.19 -15.41 15.85
N PRO A 51 2.45 -15.44 14.72
CA PRO A 51 2.03 -14.22 14.04
C PRO A 51 1.23 -13.36 15.01
N LYS A 52 1.64 -12.10 15.21
CA LYS A 52 0.86 -11.16 16.01
C LYS A 52 -0.50 -10.98 15.33
N PRO A 53 -1.62 -11.14 16.05
CA PRO A 53 -2.93 -10.92 15.46
C PRO A 53 -3.02 -9.51 14.89
N LEU A 54 -3.55 -9.42 13.67
CA LEU A 54 -3.75 -8.13 13.01
C LEU A 54 -4.60 -7.18 13.86
N PRO A 55 -4.39 -5.86 13.76
CA PRO A 55 -5.22 -4.88 14.46
C PRO A 55 -6.70 -5.14 14.16
N LYS A 56 -7.51 -5.23 15.22
CA LYS A 56 -8.95 -5.44 15.09
C LYS A 56 -9.59 -4.23 14.41
N MET A 57 -10.54 -4.48 13.52
CA MET A 57 -11.35 -3.44 12.90
C MET A 57 -12.11 -2.67 14.01
N PRO A 58 -12.15 -1.33 13.97
CA PRO A 58 -13.03 -0.57 14.86
C PRO A 58 -14.49 -0.96 14.62
N ALA A 59 -15.29 -1.08 15.69
CA ALA A 59 -16.63 -1.66 15.64
C ALA A 59 -17.61 -0.93 14.70
N ASP A 60 -17.39 0.35 14.45
CA ASP A 60 -18.20 1.24 13.61
C ASP A 60 -17.66 1.40 12.18
N ALA A 61 -16.53 0.77 11.85
CA ALA A 61 -15.92 0.84 10.53
C ALA A 61 -16.38 -0.30 9.61
N LYS A 62 -16.35 -0.07 8.30
CA LYS A 62 -16.63 -1.10 7.28
C LYS A 62 -15.39 -1.37 6.44
N PRO A 63 -15.22 -2.57 5.85
CA PRO A 63 -14.19 -2.81 4.84
C PRO A 63 -14.34 -1.86 3.64
N ALA A 64 -13.22 -1.41 3.08
CA ALA A 64 -13.19 -0.69 1.80
C ALA A 64 -13.71 -1.56 0.64
N VAL A 65 -14.20 -0.93 -0.44
CA VAL A 65 -14.69 -1.66 -1.62
C VAL A 65 -13.53 -2.13 -2.50
N MET A 66 -13.58 -3.40 -2.91
CA MET A 66 -12.68 -3.99 -3.90
C MET A 66 -13.39 -4.12 -5.25
N TYR A 67 -12.72 -3.75 -6.33
CA TYR A 67 -13.18 -3.95 -7.70
C TYR A 67 -12.17 -4.84 -8.44
N GLY A 68 -12.65 -5.81 -9.24
CA GLY A 68 -11.78 -6.67 -10.06
C GLY A 68 -12.51 -7.86 -10.67
N GLN A 69 -12.01 -8.36 -11.80
CA GLN A 69 -12.38 -9.65 -12.37
C GLN A 69 -11.10 -10.44 -12.63
N ILE A 70 -11.14 -11.75 -12.38
CA ILE A 70 -10.04 -12.65 -12.69
C ILE A 70 -10.34 -13.19 -14.09
N HIS A 71 -9.49 -12.86 -15.05
CA HIS A 71 -9.76 -13.11 -16.47
C HIS A 71 -9.22 -14.45 -16.97
N GLU A 72 -8.17 -15.01 -16.34
CA GLU A 72 -7.47 -16.21 -16.82
C GLU A 72 -7.11 -17.17 -15.68
N THR A 73 -7.35 -18.47 -15.88
CA THR A 73 -7.15 -19.54 -14.87
C THR A 73 -5.68 -19.74 -14.50
N ASP A 74 -4.77 -19.60 -15.46
CA ASP A 74 -3.33 -19.79 -15.21
C ASP A 74 -2.75 -18.63 -14.39
N MET A 75 -3.25 -17.41 -14.61
CA MET A 75 -2.93 -16.27 -13.76
C MET A 75 -3.41 -16.47 -12.32
N LEU A 76 -4.60 -17.06 -12.13
CA LEU A 76 -5.11 -17.40 -10.81
C LEU A 76 -4.23 -18.46 -10.12
N GLY A 77 -3.88 -19.53 -10.84
CA GLY A 77 -3.00 -20.58 -10.31
C GLY A 77 -1.65 -20.02 -9.85
N ASN A 78 -1.01 -19.20 -10.69
CA ASN A 78 0.27 -18.56 -10.36
C ASN A 78 0.14 -17.57 -9.19
N ALA A 79 -0.91 -16.76 -9.15
CA ALA A 79 -1.14 -15.81 -8.06
C ALA A 79 -1.37 -16.52 -6.71
N LEU A 80 -2.17 -17.59 -6.71
CA LEU A 80 -2.41 -18.41 -5.51
C LEU A 80 -1.12 -19.11 -5.06
N ASN A 81 -0.34 -19.65 -6.00
CA ASN A 81 0.93 -20.28 -5.68
C ASN A 81 1.91 -19.29 -5.01
N ALA A 82 2.07 -18.07 -5.57
CA ALA A 82 2.90 -17.03 -4.98
C ALA A 82 2.41 -16.61 -3.58
N LEU A 83 1.08 -16.49 -3.41
CA LEU A 83 0.46 -16.19 -2.12
C LEU A 83 0.78 -17.28 -1.10
N ILE A 84 0.51 -18.54 -1.43
CA ILE A 84 0.76 -19.69 -0.55
C ILE A 84 2.24 -19.77 -0.20
N GLN A 85 3.15 -19.67 -1.16
CA GLN A 85 4.59 -19.73 -0.90
C GLN A 85 5.06 -18.61 0.04
N THR A 86 4.48 -17.41 -0.08
CA THR A 86 4.82 -16.27 0.79
C THR A 86 4.33 -16.50 2.22
N TYR A 87 3.07 -16.92 2.39
CA TYR A 87 2.47 -17.09 3.71
C TYR A 87 2.82 -18.43 4.39
N ALA A 88 3.23 -19.44 3.64
CA ALA A 88 3.68 -20.71 4.19
C ALA A 88 5.04 -20.60 4.90
N SER A 89 5.85 -19.59 4.54
CA SER A 89 7.11 -19.31 5.20
C SER A 89 6.91 -18.40 6.43
N SER A 90 7.26 -18.90 7.61
CA SER A 90 7.20 -18.16 8.87
C SER A 90 8.58 -17.88 9.48
N THR A 91 9.66 -18.29 8.81
CA THR A 91 11.04 -18.16 9.29
C THR A 91 11.88 -17.32 8.32
N PRO A 92 12.58 -16.27 8.77
CA PRO A 92 12.75 -15.84 10.16
C PRO A 92 11.57 -15.06 10.77
N TYR A 93 10.57 -14.69 9.97
CA TYR A 93 9.31 -14.11 10.41
C TYR A 93 8.21 -14.37 9.38
N GLN A 94 6.97 -14.08 9.72
CA GLN A 94 5.82 -14.21 8.82
C GLN A 94 5.87 -13.13 7.73
N HIS A 95 6.12 -13.56 6.48
CA HIS A 95 6.11 -12.64 5.34
C HIS A 95 4.70 -12.19 4.97
N LYS A 96 4.60 -10.95 4.48
CA LYS A 96 3.40 -10.44 3.80
C LYS A 96 3.63 -10.40 2.30
N PHE A 97 2.55 -10.47 1.53
CA PHE A 97 2.58 -10.56 0.07
C PHE A 97 3.43 -9.47 -0.62
N ASN A 98 3.52 -8.29 -0.02
CA ASN A 98 4.24 -7.14 -0.56
C ASN A 98 5.58 -6.82 0.13
N ASP A 99 6.09 -7.72 0.98
CA ASP A 99 7.25 -7.47 1.83
C ASP A 99 8.48 -6.99 1.05
N ALA A 100 8.75 -7.57 -0.12
CA ALA A 100 9.89 -7.20 -0.95
C ALA A 100 9.81 -5.72 -1.39
N LEU A 101 8.62 -5.28 -1.83
CA LEU A 101 8.38 -3.89 -2.23
C LEU A 101 8.42 -2.96 -1.01
N VAL A 102 7.84 -3.36 0.12
CA VAL A 102 7.88 -2.58 1.36
C VAL A 102 9.32 -2.36 1.81
N LYS A 103 10.18 -3.38 1.74
CA LYS A 103 11.61 -3.27 2.09
C LYS A 103 12.34 -2.29 1.17
N ALA A 104 12.18 -2.44 -0.15
CA ALA A 104 12.77 -1.52 -1.11
C ALA A 104 12.32 -0.07 -0.86
N HIS A 105 11.05 0.10 -0.51
CA HIS A 105 10.48 1.40 -0.18
C HIS A 105 11.05 1.98 1.11
N LEU A 106 11.26 1.16 2.14
CA LEU A 106 11.89 1.58 3.40
C LEU A 106 13.35 1.97 3.21
N SER A 107 14.14 1.18 2.46
CA SER A 107 15.53 1.54 2.15
C SER A 107 15.61 2.85 1.36
N TYR A 108 14.66 3.06 0.44
CA TYR A 108 14.54 4.28 -0.32
C TYR A 108 14.21 5.49 0.56
N ILE A 109 13.21 5.37 1.45
CA ILE A 109 12.86 6.43 2.41
C ILE A 109 14.04 6.75 3.31
N GLU A 110 14.73 5.74 3.84
CA GLU A 110 15.89 5.92 4.70
C GLU A 110 17.00 6.68 3.97
N PHE A 111 17.30 6.29 2.72
CA PHE A 111 18.26 6.99 1.87
C PHE A 111 17.88 8.47 1.67
N LEU A 112 16.62 8.76 1.34
CA LEU A 112 16.13 10.12 1.17
C LEU A 112 16.24 10.96 2.46
N ILE A 113 15.97 10.36 3.62
CA ILE A 113 16.08 11.03 4.91
C ILE A 113 17.54 11.32 5.24
N LYS A 114 18.42 10.31 5.14
CA LYS A 114 19.86 10.45 5.42
C LYS A 114 20.51 11.52 4.54
N ASN A 115 20.08 11.64 3.28
CA ASN A 115 20.61 12.61 2.33
C ASN A 115 19.81 13.94 2.28
N LYS A 116 18.88 14.18 3.23
CA LYS A 116 18.07 15.41 3.30
C LYS A 116 17.28 15.72 2.00
N MET A 117 16.93 14.69 1.23
CA MET A 117 16.22 14.80 -0.05
C MET A 117 14.72 14.55 0.05
N ILE A 118 14.23 14.04 1.19
CA ILE A 118 12.82 13.64 1.38
C ILE A 118 11.82 14.73 1.00
N LYS A 119 12.07 16.00 1.37
CA LYS A 119 11.18 17.12 1.01
C LYS A 119 11.11 17.36 -0.51
N LYS A 120 12.26 17.30 -1.19
CA LYS A 120 12.33 17.44 -2.65
C LYS A 120 11.59 16.31 -3.34
N TYR A 121 11.76 15.08 -2.84
CA TYR A 121 11.04 13.92 -3.35
C TYR A 121 9.52 14.05 -3.17
N ILE A 122 9.04 14.44 -1.99
CA ILE A 122 7.59 14.61 -1.76
C ILE A 122 7.00 15.66 -2.70
N LYS A 123 7.70 16.77 -2.94
CA LYS A 123 7.29 17.77 -3.94
C LYS A 123 7.18 17.14 -5.34
N PHE A 124 8.23 16.43 -5.76
CA PHE A 124 8.23 15.74 -7.06
C PHE A 124 7.09 14.71 -7.17
N ASP A 125 6.89 13.86 -6.17
CA ASP A 125 5.83 12.83 -6.16
C ASP A 125 4.43 13.45 -6.28
N ARG A 126 4.20 14.59 -5.61
CA ARG A 126 2.97 15.37 -5.75
C ARG A 126 2.79 15.91 -7.16
N GLU A 127 3.80 16.55 -7.73
CA GLU A 127 3.76 17.09 -9.09
C GLU A 127 3.52 15.97 -10.13
N PHE A 128 4.15 14.83 -9.91
CA PHE A 128 4.03 13.65 -10.74
C PHE A 128 2.63 13.02 -10.69
N LEU A 129 1.98 13.00 -9.51
CA LEU A 129 0.62 12.47 -9.34
C LEU A 129 -0.49 13.50 -9.65
N ALA A 130 -0.16 14.78 -9.74
CA ALA A 130 -1.14 15.85 -9.98
C ALA A 130 -2.02 15.63 -11.23
N PRO A 131 -1.52 15.14 -12.38
CA PRO A 131 -2.37 14.86 -13.55
C PRO A 131 -3.44 13.79 -13.27
N LEU A 132 -3.12 12.78 -12.47
CA LEU A 132 -4.08 11.75 -12.05
C LEU A 132 -5.15 12.37 -11.16
N MET A 133 -4.74 13.16 -10.16
CA MET A 133 -5.67 13.83 -9.24
C MET A 133 -6.62 14.78 -9.98
N LYS A 134 -6.12 15.55 -10.97
CA LYS A 134 -6.97 16.41 -11.82
C LYS A 134 -8.06 15.62 -12.56
N ARG A 135 -7.74 14.42 -13.07
CA ARG A 135 -8.73 13.53 -13.71
C ARG A 135 -9.76 13.04 -12.71
N VAL A 136 -9.33 12.64 -11.51
CA VAL A 136 -10.21 12.22 -10.42
C VAL A 136 -11.18 13.34 -10.04
N VAL A 137 -10.68 14.55 -9.79
CA VAL A 137 -11.51 15.72 -9.44
C VAL A 137 -12.55 16.00 -10.53
N LYS A 138 -12.14 16.01 -11.81
CA LYS A 138 -13.07 16.22 -12.94
C LYS A 138 -14.16 15.15 -12.97
N ARG A 139 -13.81 13.88 -12.74
CA ARG A 139 -14.74 12.75 -12.74
C ARG A 139 -15.73 12.83 -11.59
N VAL A 140 -15.25 13.09 -10.37
CA VAL A 140 -16.09 13.25 -9.18
C VAL A 140 -17.07 14.39 -9.37
N LYS A 141 -16.60 15.56 -9.84
CA LYS A 141 -17.48 16.71 -10.14
C LYS A 141 -18.56 16.37 -11.18
N LYS A 142 -18.18 15.71 -12.28
CA LYS A 142 -19.14 15.31 -13.34
C LYS A 142 -20.26 14.39 -12.82
N LYS A 143 -19.95 13.55 -11.82
CA LYS A 143 -20.91 12.61 -11.21
C LYS A 143 -21.66 13.19 -10.00
N GLY A 144 -21.44 14.46 -9.66
CA GLY A 144 -22.03 15.06 -8.45
C GLY A 144 -21.49 14.45 -7.15
N GLY A 145 -20.27 13.91 -7.17
CA GLY A 145 -19.66 13.26 -6.01
C GLY A 145 -19.15 14.26 -4.96
N THR A 146 -18.76 13.71 -3.81
CA THR A 146 -18.44 14.40 -2.58
C THR A 146 -16.94 14.43 -2.28
N LYS A 147 -16.55 15.11 -1.19
CA LYS A 147 -15.18 15.04 -0.67
C LYS A 147 -14.78 13.61 -0.25
N ASP A 148 -15.73 12.80 0.22
CA ASP A 148 -15.47 11.40 0.56
C ASP A 148 -15.15 10.57 -0.68
N ASP A 149 -15.70 10.90 -1.86
CA ASP A 149 -15.36 10.21 -3.11
C ASP A 149 -13.91 10.50 -3.53
N ILE A 150 -13.42 11.73 -3.32
CA ILE A 150 -12.00 12.07 -3.52
C ILE A 150 -11.12 11.28 -2.55
N LEU A 151 -11.51 11.21 -1.27
CA LEU A 151 -10.79 10.43 -0.27
C LEU A 151 -10.80 8.94 -0.62
N ALA A 152 -11.92 8.41 -1.12
CA ALA A 152 -12.01 7.04 -1.61
C ALA A 152 -11.04 6.81 -2.77
N TYR A 153 -10.90 7.72 -3.72
CA TYR A 153 -9.93 7.56 -4.82
C TYR A 153 -8.47 7.48 -4.36
N MET A 154 -8.12 8.06 -3.21
CA MET A 154 -6.77 8.01 -2.67
C MET A 154 -6.39 6.66 -2.07
N PHE A 155 -7.36 5.87 -1.58
CA PHE A 155 -7.10 4.66 -0.79
C PHE A 155 -7.90 3.42 -1.23
N GLU A 156 -9.09 3.61 -1.81
CA GLU A 156 -10.00 2.55 -2.21
C GLU A 156 -9.98 2.32 -3.72
N GLY A 157 -10.30 1.08 -4.11
CA GLY A 157 -10.46 0.69 -5.50
C GLY A 157 -9.19 0.76 -6.35
N THR A 158 -8.08 1.28 -5.85
CA THR A 158 -6.80 1.20 -6.58
C THR A 158 -6.11 -0.10 -6.21
N GLU A 159 -5.81 -0.91 -7.23
CA GLU A 159 -5.17 -2.21 -7.08
C GLU A 159 -3.83 -2.08 -6.33
N CYS A 160 -3.12 -0.96 -6.55
CA CYS A 160 -1.90 -0.60 -5.84
C CYS A 160 -2.11 -0.37 -4.34
N SER A 161 -3.26 0.16 -3.91
CA SER A 161 -3.56 0.35 -2.48
C SER A 161 -3.74 -0.99 -1.77
N PHE A 162 -4.32 -1.99 -2.44
CA PHE A 162 -4.44 -3.34 -1.87
C PHE A 162 -3.10 -4.09 -1.84
N GLN A 163 -2.20 -3.77 -2.77
CA GLN A 163 -0.83 -4.26 -2.69
C GLN A 163 -0.06 -3.61 -1.55
N LEU A 164 -0.34 -2.37 -1.16
CA LEU A 164 0.39 -1.68 -0.09
C LEU A 164 -0.22 -1.93 1.30
N PHE A 165 -1.54 -1.80 1.42
CA PHE A 165 -2.26 -1.90 2.69
C PHE A 165 -2.95 -3.26 2.81
N GLU A 166 -2.57 -4.02 3.82
CA GLU A 166 -3.19 -5.31 4.13
C GLU A 166 -4.69 -5.18 4.46
N LYS A 167 -5.07 -4.07 5.11
CA LYS A 167 -6.46 -3.72 5.40
C LYS A 167 -6.69 -2.21 5.34
N ILE A 168 -7.83 -1.85 4.76
CA ILE A 168 -8.36 -0.50 4.69
C ILE A 168 -9.79 -0.55 5.20
N TYR A 169 -10.07 0.25 6.22
CA TYR A 169 -11.42 0.45 6.73
C TYR A 169 -11.90 1.85 6.39
N LYS A 170 -13.22 2.01 6.28
CA LYS A 170 -13.85 3.28 5.96
C LYS A 170 -14.92 3.66 6.96
N ARG A 171 -15.03 4.98 7.15
CA ARG A 171 -16.12 5.71 7.79
C ARG A 171 -16.44 6.93 6.93
N PRO A 172 -17.60 7.59 7.11
CA PRO A 172 -17.88 8.83 6.39
C PRO A 172 -16.78 9.87 6.61
N ASN A 173 -16.15 10.34 5.53
CA ASN A 173 -15.06 11.30 5.53
C ASN A 173 -13.79 10.84 6.26
N GLU A 174 -13.59 9.54 6.46
CA GLU A 174 -12.41 9.01 7.13
C GLU A 174 -11.98 7.65 6.55
N ARG A 175 -10.67 7.46 6.40
CA ARG A 175 -10.04 6.17 6.06
C ARG A 175 -9.07 5.76 7.14
N LEU A 176 -9.12 4.48 7.47
CA LEU A 176 -8.34 3.84 8.51
C LEU A 176 -7.49 2.77 7.84
N VAL A 177 -6.19 3.02 7.73
CA VAL A 177 -5.26 2.10 7.04
C VAL A 177 -4.33 1.46 8.04
N VAL A 178 -4.16 0.14 7.97
CA VAL A 178 -3.11 -0.53 8.75
C VAL A 178 -1.76 -0.07 8.21
N CYS A 179 -0.87 0.39 9.09
CA CYS A 179 0.42 0.94 8.66
C CYS A 179 1.25 -0.10 7.89
N PRO A 180 1.64 0.16 6.63
CA PRO A 180 2.34 -0.83 5.80
C PRO A 180 3.82 -0.98 6.20
N PHE A 181 4.38 0.01 6.89
CA PHE A 181 5.82 0.11 7.17
C PHE A 181 6.23 -0.42 8.54
N ARG A 182 5.30 -0.51 9.50
CA ARG A 182 5.61 -0.76 10.91
C ARG A 182 6.32 -2.10 11.12
N GLU A 183 5.80 -3.17 10.54
CA GLU A 183 6.43 -4.50 10.65
C GLU A 183 7.72 -4.57 9.82
N GLY A 184 7.74 -3.99 8.63
CA GLY A 184 8.94 -3.93 7.79
C GLY A 184 10.13 -3.26 8.48
N ILE A 185 9.91 -2.16 9.24
CA ILE A 185 10.97 -1.51 10.02
C ILE A 185 11.53 -2.44 11.10
N LYS A 186 10.66 -3.14 11.84
CA LYS A 186 11.10 -4.10 12.86
C LYS A 186 11.92 -5.23 12.23
N HIS A 187 11.42 -5.78 11.12
CA HIS A 187 12.09 -6.88 10.43
C HIS A 187 13.39 -6.43 9.75
N ASN A 188 13.53 -5.16 9.38
CA ASN A 188 14.76 -4.65 8.78
C ASN A 188 15.80 -4.21 9.83
N ALA A 189 15.49 -4.28 11.12
CA ALA A 189 16.43 -3.89 12.18
C ALA A 189 17.75 -4.68 12.10
N PHE A 190 17.70 -5.98 11.78
CA PHE A 190 18.91 -6.80 11.63
C PHE A 190 19.77 -6.40 10.41
N LEU A 191 19.19 -5.72 9.42
CA LEU A 191 19.90 -5.18 8.25
C LEU A 191 20.57 -3.83 8.55
N GLY A 192 20.47 -3.33 9.78
CA GLY A 192 21.11 -2.08 10.21
C GLY A 192 20.33 -0.81 9.86
N THR A 193 19.04 -0.91 9.55
CA THR A 193 18.19 0.30 9.41
C THR A 193 18.14 1.06 10.73
N THR A 194 18.28 2.37 10.67
CA THR A 194 18.08 3.26 11.83
C THR A 194 16.75 4.02 11.75
N LEU A 195 15.93 3.69 10.75
CA LEU A 195 14.68 4.35 10.45
C LEU A 195 13.63 4.05 11.54
N LYS A 196 13.08 5.10 12.14
CA LYS A 196 11.98 4.98 13.10
C LYS A 196 10.63 5.21 12.42
N ILE A 197 9.59 4.54 12.91
CA ILE A 197 8.25 4.67 12.32
C ILE A 197 7.74 6.11 12.37
N GLU A 198 8.06 6.86 13.43
CA GLU A 198 7.69 8.26 13.58
C GLU A 198 8.31 9.13 12.47
N GLN A 199 9.53 8.80 12.03
CA GLN A 199 10.20 9.50 10.94
C GLN A 199 9.53 9.20 9.60
N VAL A 200 9.09 7.96 9.36
CA VAL A 200 8.35 7.58 8.15
C VAL A 200 6.99 8.26 8.12
N CYS A 201 6.26 8.24 9.23
CA CYS A 201 4.96 8.90 9.32
C CYS A 201 5.09 10.40 9.09
N LYS A 202 5.99 11.08 9.82
CA LYS A 202 6.16 12.53 9.78
C LYS A 202 6.73 13.05 8.45
N ASN A 203 7.77 12.40 7.92
CA ASN A 203 8.51 12.93 6.77
C ASN A 203 8.01 12.40 5.43
N PHE A 204 7.27 11.29 5.42
CA PHE A 204 6.82 10.65 4.19
C PHE A 204 5.30 10.51 4.11
N CYS A 205 4.68 9.71 4.99
CA CYS A 205 3.27 9.33 4.84
C CYS A 205 2.33 10.54 4.94
N THR A 206 2.44 11.31 6.03
CA THR A 206 1.61 12.49 6.27
C THR A 206 1.71 13.53 5.16
N PRO A 207 2.90 14.06 4.82
CA PRO A 207 3.00 15.10 3.80
C PRO A 207 2.62 14.60 2.39
N ARG A 208 2.82 13.30 2.10
CA ARG A 208 2.36 12.69 0.85
C ARG A 208 0.83 12.66 0.77
N TRP A 209 0.14 12.14 1.79
CA TRP A 209 -1.32 12.04 1.78
C TRP A 209 -2.00 13.41 1.86
N GLU A 210 -1.47 14.34 2.65
CA GLU A 210 -1.97 15.72 2.70
C GLU A 210 -1.77 16.41 1.35
N GLY A 211 -0.60 16.27 0.72
CA GLY A 211 -0.34 16.84 -0.60
C GLY A 211 -1.25 16.27 -1.69
N GLN A 212 -1.51 14.96 -1.67
CA GLN A 212 -2.45 14.32 -2.60
C GLN A 212 -3.90 14.81 -2.38
N ALA A 213 -4.33 14.94 -1.13
CA ALA A 213 -5.64 15.48 -0.77
C ALA A 213 -5.82 16.92 -1.27
N GLU A 214 -4.80 17.76 -1.10
CA GLU A 214 -4.79 19.15 -1.58
C GLU A 214 -4.96 19.22 -3.11
N GLU A 215 -4.24 18.38 -3.87
CA GLU A 215 -4.44 18.27 -5.33
C GLU A 215 -5.85 17.78 -5.70
N GLY A 216 -6.46 16.99 -4.82
CA GLY A 216 -7.86 16.58 -4.89
C GLY A 216 -8.87 17.67 -4.51
N GLY A 217 -8.41 18.84 -4.06
CA GLY A 217 -9.27 19.94 -3.60
C GLY A 217 -9.93 19.70 -2.24
N ILE A 218 -9.38 18.78 -1.44
CA ILE A 218 -9.86 18.50 -0.07
C ILE A 218 -8.72 18.72 0.93
N LYS A 219 -9.08 19.00 2.18
CA LYS A 219 -8.12 19.02 3.29
C LYS A 219 -8.33 17.77 4.13
N VAL A 220 -7.23 17.17 4.57
CA VAL A 220 -7.28 16.00 5.46
C VAL A 220 -6.37 16.22 6.66
N LYS A 221 -6.74 15.62 7.79
CA LYS A 221 -5.88 15.45 8.95
C LYS A 221 -5.43 14.00 9.01
N VAL A 222 -4.11 13.78 9.00
CA VAL A 222 -3.51 12.45 9.17
C VAL A 222 -3.10 12.25 10.62
N THR A 223 -3.60 11.19 11.26
CA THR A 223 -3.21 10.77 12.61
C THR A 223 -2.50 9.40 12.51
N PRO A 224 -1.15 9.36 12.62
CA PRO A 224 -0.40 8.11 12.58
C PRO A 224 -0.72 7.19 13.76
N GLY A 225 -0.68 5.88 13.53
CA GLY A 225 -0.93 4.88 14.56
C GLY A 225 -0.51 3.47 14.13
N GLU A 226 -0.96 2.45 14.85
CA GLU A 226 -0.97 1.08 14.33
C GLU A 226 -1.97 0.98 13.15
N ILE A 227 -3.12 1.62 13.34
CA ILE A 227 -4.06 2.00 12.30
C ILE A 227 -3.95 3.52 12.15
N CYS A 228 -3.54 4.00 10.98
CA CYS A 228 -3.49 5.42 10.67
C CYS A 228 -4.89 5.91 10.28
N SER A 229 -5.30 7.06 10.82
CA SER A 229 -6.54 7.76 10.43
C SER A 229 -6.24 8.89 9.45
N ILE A 230 -7.02 8.97 8.38
CA ILE A 230 -7.00 10.05 7.39
C ILE A 230 -8.42 10.58 7.29
N LYS A 231 -8.66 11.78 7.84
CA LYS A 231 -10.01 12.36 7.99
C LYS A 231 -10.13 13.67 7.24
N VAL A 232 -11.18 13.87 6.45
CA VAL A 232 -11.48 15.15 5.80
C VAL A 232 -11.80 16.20 6.87
N VAL A 233 -11.23 17.40 6.71
CA VAL A 233 -11.45 18.57 7.57
C VAL A 233 -11.97 19.78 6.80
#